data_AF-A0A524AT67-F1
#
_entry.id   AF-A0A524AT67-F1
#
_cell.length_a   1.000
_cell.length_b   1.000
_cell.length_c   1.000
_cell.angle_alpha   90.00
_cell.angle_beta   90.00
_cell.angle_gamma   90.00
#
_symmetry.space_group_name_H-M   'P 1'
#
loop_
_entity.id
_entity.type
_entity.pdbx_description
1 polymer ?
#
loop_
_entity_poly.entity_id
_entity_poly.type
_entity_poly.pdbx_seq_one_letter_code
_entity_poly.pdbx_strand_id
1 'polypeptide(L)'
;MKRLLNVIANLVLIAVGLILGLLAVEQAIPYYWHGRVDYGWNGSFEHDPILGWRNRSNFSMVGKSPDSISGRIEYTHNSKGLRDEEYPYQKPEGTYRILMLGDSFVYGDGVQQSEALPEILESLLQEHGPFEVINTGVTG
;
A
#
# COMPACT_ATOMS: atom_id res chain seq x y z
N MET A 1 -5.33 -13.43 -59.99
CA MET A 1 -6.24 -14.00 -58.96
C MET A 1 -5.49 -14.72 -57.84
N LYS A 2 -4.68 -15.76 -58.08
CA LYS A 2 -3.92 -16.50 -57.03
C LYS A 2 -3.01 -15.62 -56.16
N ARG A 3 -2.31 -14.64 -56.75
CA ARG A 3 -1.44 -13.70 -56.01
C ARG A 3 -2.22 -12.83 -55.02
N LEU A 4 -3.42 -12.38 -55.39
CA LEU A 4 -4.28 -11.55 -54.51
C LEU A 4 -4.85 -12.39 -53.36
N LEU A 5 -5.31 -13.62 -53.65
CA LEU A 5 -5.76 -14.58 -52.64
C LEU A 5 -4.66 -14.88 -51.60
N ASN A 6 -3.41 -15.05 -52.04
CA ASN A 6 -2.29 -15.28 -51.12
C ASN A 6 -1.97 -14.06 -50.25
N VAL A 7 -2.09 -12.84 -50.79
CA VAL A 7 -1.90 -11.62 -50.00
C VAL A 7 -2.99 -11.50 -48.93
N ILE A 8 -4.25 -11.73 -49.28
CA ILE A 8 -5.36 -11.70 -48.31
C ILE A 8 -5.17 -12.77 -47.24
N ALA A 9 -4.83 -14.01 -47.62
CA ALA A 9 -4.58 -15.09 -46.68
C ALA A 9 -3.45 -14.75 -45.70
N ASN A 10 -2.34 -14.17 -46.18
CA ASN A 10 -1.22 -13.76 -45.32
C ASN A 10 -1.63 -12.63 -44.37
N LEU A 11 -2.41 -11.64 -44.83
CA LEU A 11 -2.89 -10.57 -43.97
C LEU A 11 -3.84 -11.08 -42.87
N VAL A 12 -4.72 -12.03 -43.19
CA VAL A 12 -5.58 -12.68 -42.20
C VAL A 12 -4.75 -13.46 -41.19
N LEU A 13 -3.74 -14.22 -41.63
CA LEU A 13 -2.86 -14.95 -40.72
C LEU A 13 -2.09 -14.03 -39.77
N ILE A 14 -1.59 -12.89 -40.27
CA ILE A 14 -0.93 -11.88 -39.44
C ILE A 14 -1.91 -11.29 -38.42
N ALA A 15 -3.12 -10.91 -38.85
CA ALA A 15 -4.13 -10.34 -37.97
C ALA A 15 -4.54 -11.32 -36.87
N VAL A 16 -4.78 -12.60 -37.21
CA VAL A 16 -5.08 -13.65 -36.24
C VAL A 16 -3.92 -13.86 -35.28
N GLY A 17 -2.68 -13.90 -35.77
CA GLY A 17 -1.49 -14.03 -34.94
C GLY A 17 -1.33 -12.88 -33.95
N LEU A 18 -1.59 -11.64 -34.38
CA LEU A 18 -1.55 -10.46 -33.51
C LEU A 18 -2.65 -10.50 -32.45
N ILE A 19 -3.88 -10.88 -32.82
CA ILE A 19 -4.99 -11.01 -31.87
C ILE A 19 -4.68 -12.08 -30.82
N LEU A 20 -4.22 -13.26 -31.25
CA LEU A 20 -3.85 -14.35 -30.33
C LEU A 20 -2.67 -13.96 -29.43
N GLY A 21 -1.69 -13.24 -29.97
CA GLY A 21 -0.55 -12.72 -29.20
C GLY A 21 -0.99 -11.71 -28.14
N LEU A 22 -1.85 -10.75 -28.50
CA LEU A 22 -2.38 -9.75 -27.56
C LEU A 22 -3.23 -10.41 -26.47
N LEU A 23 -4.10 -11.36 -26.82
CA LEU A 23 -4.87 -12.12 -25.84
C LEU A 23 -3.97 -12.95 -24.91
N ALA A 24 -2.90 -13.55 -25.43
CA ALA A 24 -1.94 -14.29 -24.60
C ALA A 24 -1.22 -13.36 -23.62
N VAL A 25 -0.83 -12.15 -24.06
CA VAL A 25 -0.22 -11.14 -23.18
C VAL A 25 -1.22 -10.66 -22.13
N GLU A 26 -2.45 -10.34 -22.54
CA GLU A 26 -3.51 -9.90 -21.63
C GLU A 26 -3.89 -10.97 -20.60
N GLN A 27 -3.76 -12.25 -20.90
CA GLN A 27 -4.03 -13.33 -19.93
C GLN A 27 -2.79 -13.68 -19.07
N ALA A 28 -1.59 -13.54 -19.63
CA ALA A 28 -0.36 -13.75 -18.90
C ALA A 28 -0.12 -12.64 -17.86
N ILE A 29 -0.41 -11.38 -18.20
CA ILE A 29 -0.23 -10.24 -17.28
C ILE A 29 -0.99 -10.49 -15.97
N PRO A 30 -2.30 -10.77 -15.95
CA PRO A 30 -3.03 -11.11 -14.75
C PRO A 30 -2.46 -12.31 -14.02
N TYR A 31 -2.08 -13.39 -14.71
CA TYR A 31 -1.52 -14.56 -14.04
C TYR A 31 -0.19 -14.25 -13.31
N TYR A 32 0.70 -13.45 -13.94
CA TYR A 32 1.97 -13.06 -13.33
C TYR A 32 1.84 -11.92 -12.32
N TRP A 33 0.84 -11.04 -12.45
CA TRP A 33 0.63 -9.88 -11.58
C TRP A 33 -0.35 -10.15 -10.42
N HIS A 34 -1.47 -10.86 -10.65
CA HIS A 34 -2.52 -11.13 -9.65
C HIS A 34 -2.06 -12.10 -8.55
N GLY A 35 -0.97 -12.85 -8.75
CA GLY A 35 -0.41 -13.70 -7.69
C GLY A 35 0.36 -12.94 -6.61
N ARG A 36 0.62 -11.63 -6.77
CA ARG A 36 1.55 -10.90 -5.87
C ARG A 36 1.24 -9.43 -5.60
N VAL A 37 0.13 -8.88 -6.09
CA VAL A 37 -0.21 -7.47 -5.81
C VAL A 37 -1.68 -7.40 -5.41
N ASP A 38 -1.96 -7.63 -4.13
CA ASP A 38 -3.11 -6.98 -3.55
C ASP A 38 -2.78 -5.48 -3.55
N TYR A 39 -3.42 -4.72 -4.44
CA TYR A 39 -3.56 -3.25 -4.28
C TYR A 39 -4.53 -2.92 -3.11
N GLY A 40 -4.70 -3.89 -2.21
CA GLY A 40 -5.88 -4.10 -1.42
C GLY A 40 -5.75 -3.49 -0.05
N TRP A 41 -6.06 -2.20 0.05
CA TRP A 41 -6.73 -1.60 1.22
C TRP A 41 -8.00 -2.37 1.65
N ASN A 42 -8.39 -3.40 0.90
CA ASN A 42 -9.47 -4.33 1.21
C ASN A 42 -9.28 -4.93 2.61
N GLY A 43 -10.04 -4.41 3.55
CA GLY A 43 -10.11 -4.91 4.92
C GLY A 43 -9.14 -4.27 5.91
N SER A 44 -8.31 -3.31 5.49
CA SER A 44 -7.47 -2.51 6.40
C SER A 44 -8.22 -1.36 7.07
N PHE A 45 -9.39 -1.00 6.56
CA PHE A 45 -10.27 0.01 7.13
C PHE A 45 -11.64 -0.58 7.42
N GLU A 46 -12.30 0.03 8.40
CA GLU A 46 -13.69 -0.21 8.72
C GLU A 46 -14.41 1.13 8.93
N HIS A 47 -15.72 1.13 8.70
CA HIS A 47 -16.53 2.31 8.90
C HIS A 47 -16.70 2.59 10.40
N ASP A 48 -16.49 3.83 10.80
CA ASP A 48 -16.72 4.32 12.16
C ASP A 48 -17.84 5.38 12.13
N PRO A 49 -18.88 5.30 12.96
CA PRO A 49 -20.02 6.23 12.89
C PRO A 49 -19.67 7.68 13.24
N ILE A 50 -18.53 7.92 13.90
CA ILE A 50 -18.08 9.25 14.31
C ILE A 50 -16.98 9.75 13.36
N LEU A 51 -16.01 8.88 13.04
CA LEU A 51 -14.84 9.24 12.24
C LEU A 51 -15.05 9.04 10.73
N GLY A 52 -16.12 8.36 10.33
CA GLY A 52 -16.39 7.92 8.96
C GLY A 52 -15.59 6.66 8.64
N TRP A 53 -14.27 6.78 8.54
CA TRP A 53 -13.35 5.67 8.30
C TRP A 53 -12.29 5.61 9.39
N ARG A 54 -11.95 4.39 9.82
CA ARG A 54 -10.81 4.13 10.67
C ARG A 54 -10.06 2.90 10.20
N ASN A 55 -8.78 2.85 10.53
CA ASN A 55 -7.98 1.64 10.39
C ASN A 55 -8.56 0.51 11.25
N ARG A 56 -8.55 -0.70 10.70
CA ARG A 56 -8.94 -1.92 11.42
C ARG A 56 -7.84 -2.31 12.42
N SER A 57 -8.21 -2.55 13.67
CA SER A 57 -7.29 -3.04 14.71
C SER A 57 -6.75 -4.44 14.43
N ASN A 58 -5.54 -4.72 14.91
CA ASN A 58 -4.87 -6.02 14.81
C ASN A 58 -4.84 -6.56 13.38
N PHE A 59 -4.48 -5.70 12.44
CA PHE A 59 -4.49 -6.00 11.03
C PHE A 59 -3.05 -6.02 10.51
N SER A 60 -2.73 -6.98 9.62
CA SER A 60 -1.45 -7.00 8.92
C SER A 60 -1.66 -7.38 7.47
N MET A 61 -1.01 -6.65 6.57
CA MET A 61 -0.91 -7.01 5.16
C MET A 61 0.49 -6.73 4.63
N VAL A 62 0.77 -7.27 3.45
CA VAL A 62 1.98 -6.93 2.68
C VAL A 62 1.56 -6.31 1.36
N GLY A 63 1.81 -5.02 1.21
CA GLY A 63 1.68 -4.31 -0.05
C GLY A 63 2.96 -4.35 -0.87
N LYS A 64 2.92 -3.74 -2.05
CA LYS A 64 4.09 -3.52 -2.89
C LYS A 64 4.26 -2.04 -3.20
N SER A 65 5.49 -1.56 -3.09
CA SER A 65 5.90 -0.27 -3.63
C SER A 65 7.03 -0.48 -4.62
N PRO A 66 6.99 0.14 -5.81
CA PRO A 66 8.14 0.18 -6.72
C PRO A 66 9.39 0.78 -6.08
N ASP A 67 9.20 1.63 -5.06
CA ASP A 67 10.25 2.45 -4.45
C ASP A 67 10.88 1.82 -3.20
N SER A 68 10.34 0.69 -2.69
CA SER A 68 10.94 0.00 -1.54
C SER A 68 12.08 -0.94 -1.97
N ILE A 69 13.14 -1.02 -1.15
CA ILE A 69 14.36 -1.81 -1.42
C ILE A 69 14.04 -3.30 -1.70
N SER A 70 12.99 -3.84 -1.09
CA SER A 70 12.53 -5.22 -1.24
C SER A 70 11.38 -5.38 -2.25
N GLY A 71 10.84 -4.27 -2.76
CA GLY A 71 9.59 -4.22 -3.53
C GLY A 71 8.35 -4.63 -2.72
N ARG A 72 8.47 -4.76 -1.39
CA ARG A 72 7.42 -5.15 -0.44
C ARG A 72 7.34 -4.13 0.68
N ILE A 73 6.13 -3.89 1.17
CA ILE A 73 5.87 -3.03 2.32
C ILE A 73 4.97 -3.76 3.29
N GLU A 74 5.31 -3.68 4.56
CA GLU A 74 4.48 -4.21 5.64
C GLU A 74 3.59 -3.11 6.21
N TYR A 75 2.29 -3.39 6.24
CA TYR A 75 1.28 -2.52 6.83
C TYR A 75 0.68 -3.27 8.01
N THR A 76 1.07 -2.89 9.22
CA THR A 76 0.57 -3.49 10.46
C THR A 76 -0.13 -2.42 11.28
N HIS A 77 -1.31 -2.74 11.77
CA HIS A 77 -2.06 -1.92 12.72
C HIS A 77 -2.07 -2.60 14.08
N ASN A 78 -1.74 -1.85 15.11
CA ASN A 78 -1.76 -2.31 16.49
C ASN A 78 -3.19 -2.54 17.00
N SER A 79 -3.34 -2.83 18.30
CA SER A 79 -4.65 -3.13 18.91
C SER A 79 -5.63 -1.95 18.86
N LYS A 80 -5.11 -0.72 18.69
CA LYS A 80 -5.86 0.52 18.56
C LYS A 80 -6.14 0.92 17.11
N GLY A 81 -5.69 0.13 16.13
CA GLY A 81 -5.82 0.45 14.72
C GLY A 81 -4.76 1.45 14.23
N LEU A 82 -3.74 1.77 15.02
CA LEU A 82 -2.71 2.71 14.57
C LEU A 82 -1.62 1.95 13.81
N ARG A 83 -1.13 2.53 12.71
CA ARG A 83 0.07 2.02 12.02
C ARG A 83 1.31 2.53 12.73
N ASP A 84 1.51 1.97 13.90
CA ASP A 84 2.45 2.47 14.90
C ASP A 84 2.73 1.38 15.94
N GLU A 85 3.74 1.62 16.78
CA GLU A 85 4.00 0.87 18.00
C GLU A 85 2.82 0.96 18.99
N GLU A 86 2.81 0.08 19.99
CA GLU A 86 1.73 0.03 20.99
C GLU A 86 1.99 1.01 22.14
N TYR A 87 1.28 2.14 22.14
CA TYR A 87 1.38 3.12 23.23
C TYR A 87 0.28 2.96 24.29
N PRO A 88 0.58 2.99 25.59
CA PRO A 88 -0.45 3.01 26.63
C PRO A 88 -1.23 4.34 26.59
N TYR A 89 -2.53 4.31 26.91
CA TYR A 89 -3.33 5.54 27.03
C TYR A 89 -2.78 6.46 28.13
N GLN A 90 -2.32 5.88 29.24
CA GLN A 90 -1.60 6.63 30.25
C GLN A 90 -0.25 7.06 29.69
N LYS A 91 -0.08 8.37 29.52
CA LYS A 91 1.20 8.94 29.10
C LYS A 91 2.24 8.75 30.20
N PRO A 92 3.44 8.21 29.90
CA PRO A 92 4.50 8.09 30.90
C PRO A 92 4.91 9.46 31.47
N GLU A 93 5.41 9.45 32.70
CA GLU A 93 5.91 10.67 33.34
C GLU A 93 7.12 11.22 32.59
N GLY A 94 7.20 12.55 32.46
CA GLY A 94 8.28 13.22 31.74
C GLY A 94 8.18 13.15 30.21
N THR A 95 7.33 12.28 29.64
CA THR A 95 7.17 12.12 28.19
C THR A 95 6.29 13.20 27.57
N TYR A 96 6.69 13.74 26.42
CA TYR A 96 5.83 14.57 25.57
C TYR A 96 5.19 13.72 24.50
N ARG A 97 3.85 13.81 24.37
CA ARG A 97 3.10 13.02 23.38
C ARG A 97 2.52 13.94 22.33
N ILE A 98 2.88 13.69 21.08
CA ILE A 98 2.45 14.43 19.90
C ILE A 98 1.50 13.54 19.14
N LEU A 99 0.33 14.07 18.77
CA LEU A 99 -0.62 13.36 17.93
C LEU A 99 -0.51 13.89 16.50
N MET A 100 -0.20 13.04 15.54
CA MET A 100 -0.15 13.41 14.13
C MET A 100 -1.42 12.96 13.42
N LEU A 101 -2.27 13.92 13.08
CA LEU A 101 -3.51 13.74 12.34
C LEU A 101 -3.26 14.00 10.86
N GLY A 102 -3.73 13.11 10.00
CA GLY A 102 -3.65 13.32 8.56
C GLY A 102 -4.16 12.14 7.75
N ASP A 103 -3.87 12.21 6.47
CA ASP A 103 -4.31 11.26 5.45
C ASP A 103 -3.22 10.19 5.18
N SER A 104 -3.14 9.71 3.94
CA SER A 104 -2.14 8.75 3.46
C SER A 104 -0.69 9.21 3.66
N PHE A 105 -0.43 10.53 3.67
CA PHE A 105 0.92 11.05 3.89
C PHE A 105 1.38 10.85 5.34
N VAL A 106 0.49 11.08 6.31
CA VAL A 106 0.79 10.83 7.72
C VAL A 106 0.80 9.32 8.01
N TYR A 107 -0.11 8.57 7.39
CA TYR A 107 -0.15 7.11 7.49
C TYR A 107 1.15 6.44 6.98
N GLY A 108 1.89 7.10 6.09
CA GLY A 108 3.09 6.56 5.48
C GLY A 108 2.78 5.54 4.39
N ASP A 109 1.77 5.80 3.56
CA ASP A 109 1.48 4.92 2.44
C ASP A 109 2.65 4.88 1.44
N GLY A 110 2.97 3.70 0.93
CA GLY A 110 4.05 3.52 -0.03
C GLY A 110 5.46 3.48 0.57
N VAL A 111 5.59 3.55 1.91
CA VAL A 111 6.86 3.37 2.64
C VAL A 111 6.71 2.40 3.82
N GLN A 112 7.83 1.93 4.37
CA GLN A 112 7.82 1.16 5.62
C GLN A 112 7.37 2.02 6.79
N GLN A 113 6.84 1.41 7.85
CA GLN A 113 6.44 2.16 9.05
C GLN A 113 7.60 3.04 9.58
N SER A 114 8.81 2.48 9.70
CA SER A 114 10.01 3.22 10.13
C SER A 114 10.41 4.40 9.24
N GLU A 115 9.86 4.48 8.03
CA GLU A 115 10.09 5.54 7.05
C GLU A 115 8.94 6.55 7.00
N ALA A 116 7.86 6.31 7.76
CA ALA A 116 6.73 7.21 7.84
C ALA A 116 7.12 8.51 8.57
N LEU A 117 6.49 9.62 8.19
CA LEU A 117 6.77 10.94 8.76
C LEU A 117 6.72 10.97 10.30
N PRO A 118 5.72 10.36 10.98
CA PRO A 118 5.66 10.33 12.46
C PRO A 118 6.88 9.66 13.10
N GLU A 119 7.34 8.56 12.51
CA GLU A 119 8.43 7.72 13.01
C GLU A 119 9.79 8.40 12.82
N ILE A 120 9.96 9.06 11.67
CA ILE A 120 11.12 9.94 11.43
C ILE A 120 11.12 11.10 12.44
N LEU A 121 9.97 11.74 12.67
CA LEU A 121 9.87 12.84 13.62
C LEU A 121 10.18 12.38 15.05
N GLU A 122 9.65 11.23 15.48
CA GLU A 122 9.96 10.68 16.80
C GLU A 122 11.45 10.43 16.95
N SER A 123 12.07 9.78 15.95
CA SER A 123 13.51 9.49 15.92
C SER A 123 14.36 10.76 16.03
N LEU A 124 13.98 11.85 15.35
CA LEU A 124 14.66 13.14 15.43
C LEU A 124 14.48 13.81 16.80
N LEU A 125 13.35 13.60 17.47
CA LEU A 125 13.05 14.19 18.77
C LEU A 125 13.66 13.43 19.95
N GLN A 126 14.10 12.18 19.76
CA GLN A 126 14.74 11.39 20.82
C GLN A 126 15.98 12.08 21.42
N GLU A 127 16.72 12.88 20.63
CA GLU A 127 17.86 13.67 21.12
C GLU A 127 17.44 14.82 22.05
N HIS A 128 16.18 15.21 22.02
CA HIS A 128 15.63 16.35 22.78
C HIS A 128 14.81 15.92 24.00
N GLY A 129 14.60 14.61 24.20
CA GLY A 129 13.91 14.06 25.37
C GLY A 129 13.03 12.86 25.03
N PRO A 130 12.24 12.38 26.00
CA PRO A 130 11.27 11.32 25.77
C PRO A 130 10.07 11.88 25.02
N PHE A 131 10.02 11.66 23.71
CA PHE A 131 8.89 11.98 22.86
C PHE A 131 8.21 10.70 22.38
N GLU A 132 6.88 10.75 22.30
CA GLU A 132 6.05 9.77 21.62
C GLU A 132 5.28 10.51 20.51
N VAL A 133 5.44 10.09 19.25
CA VAL A 133 4.75 10.70 18.11
C VAL A 133 3.75 9.69 17.54
N ILE A 134 2.50 9.83 17.96
CA ILE A 134 1.45 8.87 17.62
C ILE A 134 0.91 9.15 16.23
N ASN A 135 1.09 8.18 15.34
CA ASN A 135 0.53 8.15 14.00
C ASN A 135 -0.96 7.82 14.03
N THR A 136 -1.80 8.81 13.71
CA THR A 136 -3.24 8.62 13.53
C THR A 136 -3.69 8.81 12.08
N GLY A 137 -2.75 8.67 11.14
CA GLY A 137 -3.04 8.72 9.72
C GLY A 137 -4.06 7.66 9.32
N VAL A 138 -4.96 8.03 8.40
CA VAL A 138 -5.90 7.12 7.75
C VAL A 138 -5.84 7.42 6.26
N THR A 139 -5.68 6.43 5.41
CA THR A 139 -5.56 6.73 3.97
C THR A 139 -6.90 7.12 3.37
N GLY A 140 -6.90 8.18 2.57
CA GLY A 140 -8.09 8.66 1.86
C GLY A 140 -8.02 10.15 1.57
#